data_AF-A0A654DSA7-F1
#
_entry.id   AF-A0A654DSA7-F1
#
_cell.length_a   1.000
_cell.length_b   1.000
_cell.length_c   1.000
_cell.angle_alpha   90.00
_cell.angle_beta   90.00
_cell.angle_gamma   90.00
#
_symmetry.space_group_name_H-M   'P 1'
#
loop_
_entity.id
_entity.type
_entity.pdbx_description
1 polymer ?
#
loop_
_entity_poly.entity_id
_entity_poly.type
_entity_poly.pdbx_seq_one_letter_code
_entity_poly.pdbx_strand_id
1 'polypeptide(L)'
;MSIEVRSLKRDIDRYQDRLTNYQLELDSLSNDPALFVISKDSANLARYLGRIRVIALEIAPITLKLAERINGVHELQNKINLELARLESDMEEILYYQNRLSNRTIGRNFVNIWVPSKFERPMNEILYFSFVKAKLLYFYYLRAHLGKLFFFFLGTLIVVIYVHVLRRKINDENVIQASLLLHRPLLSGLTIALCVMQFIFPTPPFVFTITILTIASIFLSLVFRPAITGYWMKVWLSILTLFIFAGLDNLVLQPSRLERWLILVIATLACLVGLLALCHKKRRDEIKERWILFPIAFMVFLEFASIILNLFGRFNLSKVLLVAGLTNAVVFILFLWVIRLVNEGLQLASSVYQKQERRLFYINYNRVGKRAPAFFYAVLIVGWFVLFGRNFYEFRFLADPLRDFLETGHRLGNYQFSVNNLLVFLFIMVCATCFQRLFPISQQIPNGRKRKGQLRTNFDWEAGFYSFGSRLS
;
A
#
# COMPACT_ATOMS: atom_id res chain seq x y z
N MET A 1 14.97 1.68 7.62
CA MET A 1 16.42 1.89 7.76
C MET A 1 16.80 3.36 7.99
N SER A 2 16.76 4.28 7.01
CA SER A 2 17.17 5.69 7.26
C SER A 2 16.31 6.41 8.32
N ILE A 3 15.01 6.11 8.37
CA ILE A 3 14.10 6.65 9.40
C ILE A 3 14.44 6.11 10.79
N GLU A 4 14.76 4.82 10.90
CA GLU A 4 15.10 4.17 12.18
C GLU A 4 16.46 4.66 12.71
N VAL A 5 17.44 4.86 11.84
CA VAL A 5 18.75 5.44 12.21
C VAL A 5 18.59 6.89 12.65
N ARG A 6 17.74 7.68 11.97
CA ARG A 6 17.40 9.05 12.41
C ARG A 6 16.69 9.07 13.76
N SER A 7 15.79 8.13 14.05
CA SER A 7 15.15 8.07 15.37
C SER A 7 16.16 7.69 16.45
N LEU A 8 17.03 6.71 16.19
CA LEU A 8 18.08 6.32 17.13
C LEU A 8 19.04 7.48 17.43
N LYS A 9 19.43 8.25 16.39
CA LYS A 9 20.23 9.47 16.55
C LYS A 9 19.54 10.46 17.49
N ARG A 10 18.24 10.73 17.31
CA ARG A 10 17.48 11.65 18.18
C ARG A 10 17.42 11.16 19.63
N ASP A 11 17.37 9.86 19.86
CA ASP A 11 17.35 9.31 21.22
C ASP A 11 18.70 9.49 21.91
N ILE A 12 19.79 9.30 21.17
CA ILE A 12 21.16 9.48 21.66
C ILE A 12 21.49 10.95 21.87
N ASP A 13 21.08 11.84 20.95
CA ASP A 13 21.22 13.30 21.11
C ASP A 13 20.50 13.76 22.39
N ARG A 14 19.25 13.31 22.62
CA ARG A 14 18.50 13.62 23.84
C ARG A 14 19.16 13.07 25.11
N TYR A 15 19.76 11.89 25.04
CA TYR A 15 20.46 11.31 26.18
C TYR A 15 21.74 12.10 26.50
N GLN A 16 22.47 12.53 25.47
CA GLN A 16 23.65 13.37 25.61
C GLN A 16 23.31 14.73 26.24
N ASP A 17 22.23 15.36 25.79
CA ASP A 17 21.75 16.62 26.35
C ASP A 17 21.47 16.48 27.86
N ARG A 18 20.86 15.36 28.29
CA ARG A 18 20.60 15.09 29.71
C ARG A 18 21.89 14.94 30.52
N LEU A 19 22.86 14.17 30.02
CA LEU A 19 24.14 13.98 30.73
C LEU A 19 24.91 15.29 30.84
N THR A 20 24.91 16.09 29.77
CA THR A 20 25.56 17.40 29.74
C THR A 20 24.87 18.35 30.73
N ASN A 21 23.54 18.34 30.80
CA ASN A 21 22.79 19.11 31.80
C ASN A 21 23.11 18.68 33.24
N TYR A 22 23.24 17.38 33.52
CA TYR A 22 23.67 16.92 34.85
C TYR A 22 25.07 17.39 35.20
N GLN A 23 25.98 17.44 34.23
CA GLN A 23 27.32 18.00 34.45
C GLN A 23 27.23 19.50 34.74
N LEU A 24 26.45 20.25 33.96
CA LEU A 24 26.24 21.70 34.18
C LEU A 24 25.60 21.98 35.55
N GLU A 25 24.62 21.18 35.98
CA GLU A 25 24.00 21.29 37.29
C GLU A 25 25.02 21.02 38.42
N LEU A 26 25.83 19.96 38.31
CA LEU A 26 26.87 19.66 39.29
C LEU A 26 27.94 20.76 39.34
N ASP A 27 28.38 21.28 38.19
CA ASP A 27 29.34 22.38 38.11
C ASP A 27 28.74 23.67 38.69
N SER A 28 27.45 23.91 38.50
CA SER A 28 26.76 25.07 39.09
C SER A 28 26.67 24.97 40.62
N LEU A 29 26.35 23.78 41.14
CA LEU A 29 26.29 23.51 42.58
C LEU A 29 27.68 23.62 43.20
N SER A 30 28.74 23.15 42.53
CA SER A 30 30.12 23.26 43.02
C SER A 30 30.62 24.70 43.09
N ASN A 31 30.02 25.62 42.33
CA ASN A 31 30.41 27.04 42.27
C ASN A 31 29.42 27.95 43.02
N ASP A 32 28.47 27.39 43.78
CA ASP A 32 27.49 28.17 44.52
C ASP A 32 28.18 29.07 45.58
N PRO A 33 27.99 30.40 45.52
CA PRO A 33 28.53 31.33 46.51
C PRO A 33 28.19 30.98 47.97
N ALA A 34 27.05 30.30 48.22
CA ALA A 34 26.64 29.85 49.54
C ALA A 34 27.60 28.81 50.15
N LEU A 35 28.39 28.11 49.32
CA LEU A 35 29.42 27.17 49.78
C LEU A 35 30.68 27.87 50.34
N PHE A 36 30.83 29.16 50.08
CA PHE A 36 32.01 29.95 50.48
C PHE A 36 31.73 30.90 51.65
N VAL A 37 30.55 30.80 52.28
CA VAL A 37 30.19 31.60 53.45
C VAL A 37 30.69 30.93 54.73
N ILE A 38 31.78 31.47 55.30
CA ILE A 38 32.48 30.89 56.44
C ILE A 38 31.93 31.46 57.77
N SER A 39 31.61 30.59 58.73
CA SER A 39 31.17 31.00 60.08
C SER A 39 32.34 31.51 60.93
N LYS A 40 32.11 32.56 61.74
CA LYS A 40 33.12 33.09 62.69
C LYS A 40 33.43 32.14 63.87
N ASP A 41 32.54 31.18 64.14
CA ASP A 41 32.70 30.18 65.19
C ASP A 41 33.51 28.97 64.69
N SER A 42 34.61 28.67 65.38
CA SER A 42 35.56 27.60 65.04
C SER A 42 34.95 26.20 65.11
N ALA A 43 34.03 25.96 66.04
CA ALA A 43 33.40 24.64 66.22
C ALA A 43 32.42 24.33 65.09
N ASN A 44 31.67 25.35 64.62
CA ASN A 44 30.74 25.23 63.50
C ASN A 44 31.48 25.13 62.16
N LEU A 45 32.58 25.87 61.99
CA LEU A 45 33.46 25.81 60.82
C LEU A 45 34.03 24.40 60.63
N ALA A 46 34.53 23.77 61.70
CA ALA A 46 35.11 22.42 61.63
C ALA A 46 34.07 21.36 61.18
N ARG A 47 32.83 21.43 61.69
CA ARG A 47 31.74 20.52 61.27
C ARG A 47 31.33 20.76 59.82
N TYR A 48 31.26 22.02 59.40
CA TYR A 48 30.91 22.40 58.03
C TYR A 48 31.95 21.92 57.01
N LEU A 49 33.24 22.16 57.26
CA LEU A 49 34.33 21.65 56.41
C LEU A 49 34.38 20.12 56.38
N GLY A 50 34.07 19.46 57.50
CA GLY A 50 33.91 18.02 57.56
C GLY A 50 32.81 17.50 56.62
N ARG A 51 31.65 18.18 56.57
CA ARG A 51 30.56 17.83 55.66
C ARG A 51 30.91 18.08 54.20
N ILE A 52 31.52 19.23 53.86
CA ILE A 52 31.99 19.51 52.49
C ILE A 52 32.99 18.45 52.04
N ARG A 53 33.91 18.05 52.91
CA ARG A 53 34.90 17.01 52.60
C ARG A 53 34.26 15.66 52.29
N VAL A 54 33.24 15.25 53.06
CA VAL A 54 32.49 14.00 52.81
C VAL A 54 31.76 14.09 51.47
N ILE A 55 31.04 15.19 51.22
CA ILE A 55 30.31 15.41 49.96
C ILE A 55 31.28 15.40 48.76
N ALA A 56 32.44 16.05 48.86
CA ALA A 56 33.44 16.07 47.80
C ALA A 56 33.99 14.66 47.49
N LEU A 57 34.21 13.84 48.52
CA LEU A 57 34.65 12.45 48.36
C LEU A 57 33.56 11.56 47.73
N GLU A 58 32.28 11.84 48.01
CA GLU A 58 31.15 11.12 47.42
C GLU A 58 30.86 11.53 45.97
N ILE A 59 31.02 12.81 45.62
CA ILE A 59 30.74 13.34 44.28
C ILE A 59 31.85 13.04 43.27
N ALA A 60 33.12 13.03 43.69
CA ALA A 60 34.26 12.78 42.80
C ALA A 60 34.15 11.51 41.91
N PRO A 61 33.78 10.32 42.43
CA PRO A 61 33.60 9.15 41.58
C PRO A 61 32.37 9.25 40.66
N ILE A 62 31.37 10.06 41.03
CA ILE A 62 30.15 10.28 40.23
C ILE A 62 30.49 11.18 39.03
N THR A 63 31.24 12.27 39.24
CA THR A 63 31.66 13.17 38.15
C THR A 63 32.59 12.45 37.17
N LEU A 64 33.48 11.59 37.65
CA LEU A 64 34.34 10.77 36.79
C LEU A 64 33.53 9.80 35.93
N LYS A 65 32.58 9.07 36.53
CA LYS A 65 31.66 8.18 35.79
C LYS A 65 30.79 8.97 34.81
N LEU A 66 30.33 10.16 35.18
CA LEU A 66 29.53 11.02 34.31
C LEU A 66 30.35 11.46 33.09
N ALA A 67 31.57 11.91 33.28
CA ALA A 67 32.49 12.28 32.20
C ALA A 67 32.81 11.09 31.27
N GLU A 68 33.06 9.90 31.84
CA GLU A 68 33.25 8.67 31.07
C GLU A 68 32.02 8.33 30.21
N ARG A 69 30.82 8.46 30.78
CA ARG A 69 29.56 8.23 30.06
C ARG A 69 29.33 9.27 28.95
N ILE A 70 29.59 10.54 29.21
CA ILE A 70 29.51 11.63 28.22
C ILE A 70 30.44 11.34 27.03
N ASN A 71 31.68 10.94 27.29
CA ASN A 71 32.64 10.59 26.25
C ASN A 71 32.20 9.35 25.45
N GLY A 72 31.70 8.30 26.12
CA GLY A 72 31.20 7.11 25.46
C GLY A 72 29.98 7.37 24.57
N VAL A 73 29.05 8.23 25.02
CA VAL A 73 27.89 8.64 24.23
C VAL A 73 28.32 9.52 23.04
N HIS A 74 29.29 10.42 23.21
CA HIS A 74 29.88 11.16 22.10
C HIS A 74 30.50 10.26 21.04
N GLU A 75 31.23 9.22 21.45
CA GLU A 75 31.81 8.25 20.50
C GLU A 75 30.70 7.51 19.71
N LEU A 76 29.63 7.11 20.41
CA LEU A 76 28.47 6.48 19.77
C LEU A 76 27.76 7.43 18.81
N GLN A 77 27.59 8.71 19.19
CA GLN A 77 27.01 9.75 18.35
C GLN A 77 27.84 9.95 17.08
N ASN A 78 29.18 10.00 17.19
CA ASN A 78 30.08 10.10 16.05
C ASN A 78 29.96 8.90 15.11
N LYS A 79 29.92 7.68 15.65
CA LYS A 79 29.70 6.46 14.86
C LYS A 79 28.37 6.50 14.10
N ILE A 80 27.29 6.90 14.77
CA ILE A 80 25.97 7.02 14.12
C ILE A 80 25.94 8.11 13.07
N ASN A 81 26.58 9.26 13.31
CA ASN A 81 26.67 10.34 12.35
C ASN A 81 27.42 9.89 11.09
N LEU A 82 28.52 9.15 11.23
CA LEU A 82 29.26 8.59 10.11
C LEU A 82 28.43 7.57 9.32
N GLU A 83 27.73 6.66 9.99
CA GLU A 83 26.86 5.69 9.33
C GLU A 83 25.66 6.36 8.65
N LEU A 84 25.08 7.40 9.26
CA LEU A 84 24.01 8.17 8.66
C LEU A 84 24.50 8.91 7.40
N ALA A 85 25.67 9.53 7.46
CA ALA A 85 26.28 10.20 6.31
C ALA A 85 26.57 9.22 5.16
N ARG A 86 27.05 8.00 5.47
CA ARG A 86 27.21 6.93 4.47
C ARG A 86 25.88 6.54 3.84
N LEU A 87 24.85 6.30 4.64
CA LEU A 87 23.51 5.96 4.12
C LEU A 87 22.91 7.07 3.25
N GLU A 88 23.14 8.34 3.60
CA GLU A 88 22.70 9.48 2.79
C GLU A 88 23.49 9.56 1.47
N SER A 89 24.81 9.40 1.50
CA SER A 89 25.66 9.33 0.30
C SER A 89 25.27 8.18 -0.62
N ASP A 90 25.07 6.98 -0.07
CA ASP A 90 24.66 5.80 -0.84
C ASP A 90 23.29 6.03 -1.49
N MET A 91 22.37 6.71 -0.78
CA MET A 91 21.06 7.05 -1.31
C MET A 91 21.14 8.10 -2.42
N GLU A 92 21.99 9.12 -2.29
CA GLU A 92 22.27 10.09 -3.34
C GLU A 92 22.90 9.44 -4.57
N GLU A 93 23.83 8.51 -4.37
CA GLU A 93 24.44 7.73 -5.46
C GLU A 93 23.39 6.88 -6.19
N ILE A 94 22.50 6.20 -5.45
CA ILE A 94 21.38 5.46 -6.02
C ILE A 94 20.47 6.39 -6.83
N LEU A 95 20.12 7.56 -6.30
CA LEU A 95 19.27 8.55 -6.99
C LEU A 95 19.96 9.08 -8.25
N TYR A 96 21.26 9.35 -8.19
CA TYR A 96 22.06 9.76 -9.33
C TYR A 96 22.04 8.69 -10.44
N TYR A 97 22.29 7.43 -10.10
CA TYR A 97 22.22 6.34 -11.08
C TYR A 97 20.80 6.13 -11.63
N GLN A 98 19.76 6.26 -10.81
CA GLN A 98 18.38 6.19 -11.26
C GLN A 98 18.07 7.28 -12.30
N ASN A 99 18.43 8.53 -12.02
CA ASN A 99 18.23 9.65 -12.94
C ASN A 99 19.04 9.47 -14.23
N ARG A 100 20.28 8.99 -14.13
CA ARG A 100 21.11 8.70 -15.31
C ARG A 100 20.52 7.58 -16.18
N LEU A 101 19.95 6.54 -15.57
CA LEU A 101 19.26 5.45 -16.29
C LEU A 101 17.97 5.95 -16.94
N SER A 102 17.19 6.78 -16.24
CA SER A 102 15.99 7.43 -16.79
C SER A 102 16.31 8.21 -18.07
N ASN A 103 17.30 9.11 -18.00
CA ASN A 103 17.68 9.95 -19.15
C ASN A 103 18.18 9.13 -20.34
N ARG A 104 18.69 7.92 -20.11
CA ARG A 104 19.13 6.98 -21.16
C ARG A 104 18.00 6.10 -21.70
N THR A 105 16.82 6.07 -21.08
CA THR A 105 15.69 5.23 -21.50
C THR A 105 15.17 5.62 -22.88
N ILE A 106 15.12 6.92 -23.18
CA ILE A 106 14.67 7.47 -24.47
C ILE A 106 15.77 7.36 -25.55
N GLY A 107 17.04 7.36 -25.13
CA GLY A 107 18.20 7.32 -26.01
C GLY A 107 18.33 6.02 -26.81
N ARG A 108 19.10 6.07 -27.90
CA ARG A 108 19.51 4.86 -28.63
C ARG A 108 20.53 4.09 -27.78
N ASN A 109 20.10 2.95 -27.25
CA ASN A 109 20.90 2.14 -26.34
C ASN A 109 21.69 1.05 -27.07
N PHE A 110 21.25 0.65 -28.26
CA PHE A 110 21.85 -0.44 -29.04
C PHE A 110 21.98 -0.10 -30.51
N VAL A 111 22.90 -0.81 -31.16
CA VAL A 111 22.93 -0.91 -32.62
C VAL A 111 21.64 -1.58 -33.11
N ASN A 112 21.30 -1.40 -34.38
CA ASN A 112 20.09 -2.03 -34.94
C ASN A 112 20.19 -3.55 -34.84
N ILE A 113 19.06 -4.25 -34.81
CA ILE A 113 19.00 -5.71 -34.56
C ILE A 113 19.88 -6.51 -35.54
N TRP A 114 20.01 -6.04 -36.77
CA TRP A 114 20.76 -6.68 -37.86
C TRP A 114 22.28 -6.49 -37.78
N VAL A 115 22.82 -5.73 -36.83
CA VAL A 115 24.27 -5.53 -36.69
C VAL A 115 24.81 -6.39 -35.54
N PRO A 116 25.92 -7.14 -35.75
CA PRO A 116 26.50 -7.94 -34.68
C PRO A 116 27.16 -7.08 -33.60
N SER A 117 26.83 -7.38 -32.34
CA SER A 117 27.51 -6.89 -31.14
C SER A 117 28.83 -7.65 -30.92
N LYS A 118 29.85 -6.93 -30.45
CA LYS A 118 31.21 -7.44 -30.22
C LYS A 118 31.41 -8.06 -28.83
N PHE A 119 30.54 -7.78 -27.86
CA PHE A 119 30.64 -8.30 -26.49
C PHE A 119 29.26 -8.67 -25.95
N GLU A 120 29.08 -9.93 -25.57
CA GLU A 120 27.85 -10.46 -24.98
C GLU A 120 28.20 -11.36 -23.80
N ARG A 121 27.51 -11.15 -22.67
CA ARG A 121 27.57 -12.09 -21.55
C ARG A 121 26.71 -13.31 -21.87
N PRO A 122 27.08 -14.50 -21.39
CA PRO A 122 26.28 -15.69 -21.60
C PRO A 122 24.90 -15.55 -20.92
N MET A 123 23.85 -16.03 -21.60
CA MET A 123 22.46 -15.88 -21.15
C MET A 123 22.21 -16.51 -19.79
N ASN A 124 22.87 -17.62 -19.48
CA ASN A 124 22.70 -18.32 -18.19
C ASN A 124 23.14 -17.46 -17.00
N GLU A 125 24.23 -16.70 -17.14
CA GLU A 125 24.67 -15.77 -16.10
C GLU A 125 23.67 -14.62 -15.94
N ILE A 126 23.18 -14.07 -17.05
CA ILE A 126 22.18 -12.99 -17.05
C ILE A 126 20.91 -13.45 -16.32
N LEU A 127 20.41 -14.65 -16.62
CA LEU A 127 19.23 -15.22 -15.98
C LEU A 127 19.46 -15.51 -14.50
N TYR A 128 20.63 -16.04 -14.13
CA TYR A 128 20.98 -16.29 -12.72
C TYR A 128 20.99 -15.00 -11.90
N PHE A 129 21.69 -13.95 -12.37
CA PHE A 129 21.72 -12.66 -11.68
C PHE A 129 20.33 -12.01 -11.60
N SER A 130 19.55 -12.11 -12.68
CA SER A 130 18.18 -11.58 -12.72
C SER A 130 17.27 -12.30 -11.71
N PHE A 131 17.39 -13.62 -11.58
CA PHE A 131 16.63 -14.41 -10.61
C PHE A 131 17.04 -14.08 -9.17
N VAL A 132 18.34 -14.00 -8.87
CA VAL A 132 18.83 -13.64 -7.53
C VAL A 132 18.32 -12.27 -7.12
N LYS A 133 18.38 -11.29 -8.03
CA LYS A 133 17.84 -9.94 -7.79
C LYS A 133 16.33 -9.96 -7.55
N ALA A 134 15.57 -10.63 -8.42
CA ALA A 134 14.12 -10.71 -8.29
C ALA A 134 13.71 -11.37 -6.96
N LYS A 135 14.39 -12.46 -6.58
CA LYS A 135 14.21 -13.16 -5.30
C LYS A 135 14.50 -12.24 -4.12
N LEU A 136 15.64 -11.55 -4.12
CA LEU A 136 16.04 -10.65 -3.05
C LEU A 136 15.00 -9.52 -2.87
N LEU A 137 14.61 -8.88 -3.97
CA LEU A 137 13.65 -7.79 -3.97
C LEU A 137 12.27 -8.25 -3.48
N TYR A 138 11.82 -9.44 -3.89
CA TYR A 138 10.55 -10.02 -3.46
C TYR A 138 10.54 -10.29 -1.95
N PHE A 139 11.53 -11.01 -1.43
CA PHE A 139 11.58 -11.36 0.00
C PHE A 139 11.84 -10.14 0.89
N TYR A 140 12.69 -9.21 0.45
CA TYR A 140 12.93 -7.96 1.18
C TYR A 140 11.64 -7.14 1.30
N TYR A 141 10.89 -7.01 0.20
CA TYR A 141 9.63 -6.28 0.20
C TYR A 141 8.56 -6.92 1.09
N LEU A 142 8.44 -8.26 1.05
CA LEU A 142 7.52 -8.98 1.94
C LEU A 142 7.87 -8.77 3.42
N ARG A 143 9.15 -8.85 3.78
CA ARG A 143 9.62 -8.63 5.16
C ARG A 143 9.39 -7.19 5.62
N ALA A 144 9.60 -6.21 4.73
CA ALA A 144 9.37 -4.81 5.04
C ALA A 144 7.87 -4.47 5.26
N HIS A 145 6.95 -5.30 4.77
CA HIS A 145 5.52 -5.02 4.77
C HIS A 145 4.66 -6.14 5.38
N LEU A 146 5.18 -6.88 6.36
CA LEU A 146 4.47 -7.95 7.06
C LEU A 146 3.12 -7.50 7.65
N GLY A 147 3.06 -6.31 8.26
CA GLY A 147 1.80 -5.77 8.79
C GLY A 147 0.74 -5.55 7.69
N LYS A 148 1.15 -5.08 6.51
CA LYS A 148 0.24 -4.88 5.37
C LYS A 148 -0.21 -6.20 4.75
N LEU A 149 0.67 -7.22 4.76
CA LEU A 149 0.31 -8.58 4.37
C LEU A 149 -0.78 -9.15 5.27
N PHE A 150 -0.71 -8.93 6.58
CA PHE A 150 -1.78 -9.34 7.50
C PHE A 150 -3.13 -8.72 7.13
N PHE A 151 -3.19 -7.40 6.90
CA PHE A 151 -4.41 -6.73 6.46
C PHE A 151 -4.90 -7.18 5.07
N PHE A 152 -3.97 -7.48 4.16
CA PHE A 152 -4.26 -8.03 2.85
C PHE A 152 -4.97 -9.40 2.95
N PHE A 153 -4.43 -10.32 3.75
CA PHE A 153 -5.04 -11.63 3.99
C PHE A 153 -6.37 -11.51 4.73
N LEU A 154 -6.45 -10.63 5.73
CA LEU A 154 -7.68 -10.39 6.49
C LEU A 154 -8.80 -9.86 5.60
N GLY A 155 -8.56 -8.84 4.78
CA GLY A 155 -9.59 -8.34 3.88
C GLY A 155 -9.92 -9.31 2.75
N THR A 156 -8.95 -10.11 2.28
CA THR A 156 -9.22 -11.22 1.35
C THR A 156 -10.18 -12.24 1.98
N LEU A 157 -9.93 -12.63 3.23
CA LEU A 157 -10.79 -13.53 3.99
C LEU A 157 -12.20 -12.94 4.15
N ILE A 158 -12.33 -11.66 4.49
CA ILE A 158 -13.63 -10.98 4.63
C ILE A 158 -14.42 -11.03 3.32
N VAL A 159 -13.79 -10.70 2.18
CA VAL A 159 -14.46 -10.72 0.87
C VAL A 159 -14.90 -12.14 0.51
N VAL A 160 -14.05 -13.15 0.73
CA VAL A 160 -14.38 -14.55 0.46
C VAL A 160 -15.52 -15.03 1.35
N ILE A 161 -15.49 -14.73 2.66
CA ILE A 161 -16.58 -15.04 3.59
C ILE A 161 -17.88 -14.37 3.15
N TYR A 162 -17.84 -13.09 2.75
CA TYR A 162 -19.01 -12.37 2.28
C TYR A 162 -19.67 -13.07 1.08
N VAL A 163 -18.89 -13.42 0.05
CA VAL A 163 -19.41 -14.11 -1.14
C VAL A 163 -19.95 -15.50 -0.77
N HIS A 164 -19.28 -16.21 0.14
CA HIS A 164 -19.71 -17.53 0.60
C HIS A 164 -21.00 -17.48 1.42
N VAL A 165 -21.16 -16.50 2.31
CA VAL A 165 -22.39 -16.26 3.07
C VAL A 165 -23.53 -15.88 2.12
N LEU A 166 -23.26 -15.05 1.11
CA LEU A 166 -24.25 -14.68 0.11
C LEU A 166 -24.74 -15.91 -0.67
N ARG A 167 -23.83 -16.82 -1.06
CA ARG A 167 -24.20 -18.10 -1.67
C ARG A 167 -25.08 -18.95 -0.76
N ARG A 168 -24.72 -19.08 0.52
CA ARG A 168 -25.49 -19.89 1.49
C ARG A 168 -26.91 -19.38 1.73
N LYS A 169 -27.17 -18.09 1.55
CA LYS A 169 -28.51 -17.51 1.74
C LYS A 169 -29.44 -17.67 0.54
N ILE A 170 -28.91 -18.09 -0.62
CA ILE A 170 -29.67 -18.26 -1.86
C ILE A 170 -29.86 -19.75 -2.08
N ASN A 171 -31.10 -20.25 -1.94
CA ASN A 171 -31.43 -21.67 -2.16
C ASN A 171 -31.88 -21.97 -3.60
N ASP A 172 -32.03 -20.95 -4.45
CA ASP A 172 -32.48 -21.11 -5.83
C ASP A 172 -31.29 -21.48 -6.73
N GLU A 173 -31.20 -22.76 -7.12
CA GLU A 173 -30.13 -23.27 -7.97
C GLU A 173 -30.07 -22.59 -9.34
N ASN A 174 -31.20 -22.14 -9.89
CA ASN A 174 -31.23 -21.44 -11.17
C ASN A 174 -30.56 -20.07 -11.06
N VAL A 175 -30.74 -19.37 -9.93
CA VAL A 175 -30.08 -18.08 -9.66
C VAL A 175 -28.58 -18.28 -9.41
N ILE A 176 -28.20 -19.37 -8.74
CA ILE A 176 -26.79 -19.72 -8.51
C ILE A 176 -26.07 -20.04 -9.82
N GLN A 177 -26.70 -20.81 -10.71
CA GLN A 177 -26.11 -21.17 -11.99
C GLN A 177 -26.06 -19.99 -12.97
N ALA A 178 -27.03 -19.08 -12.91
CA ALA A 178 -27.05 -17.88 -13.74
C ALA A 178 -26.05 -16.80 -13.29
N SER A 179 -25.67 -16.77 -12.00
CA SER A 179 -24.71 -15.78 -11.49
C SER A 179 -23.26 -16.24 -11.62
N LEU A 180 -22.44 -15.36 -12.20
CA LEU A 180 -21.00 -15.55 -12.30
C LEU A 180 -20.32 -15.56 -10.92
N LEU A 181 -20.82 -14.71 -10.02
CA LEU A 181 -20.28 -14.58 -8.67
C LEU A 181 -20.48 -15.87 -7.85
N LEU A 182 -21.67 -16.46 -7.90
CA LEU A 182 -22.07 -17.58 -7.04
C LEU A 182 -21.66 -18.95 -7.57
N HIS A 183 -21.42 -19.09 -8.88
CA HIS A 183 -21.01 -20.36 -9.47
C HIS A 183 -19.69 -20.88 -8.86
N ARG A 184 -18.72 -19.99 -8.61
CA ARG A 184 -17.45 -20.29 -7.93
C ARG A 184 -17.10 -19.22 -6.88
N PRO A 185 -17.74 -19.24 -5.70
CA PRO A 185 -17.68 -18.14 -4.74
C PRO A 185 -16.26 -17.88 -4.23
N LEU A 186 -15.45 -18.94 -4.04
CA LEU A 186 -14.07 -18.82 -3.59
C LEU A 186 -13.21 -18.08 -4.62
N LEU A 187 -13.24 -18.51 -5.90
CA LEU A 187 -12.43 -17.92 -6.95
C LEU A 187 -12.89 -16.50 -7.30
N SER A 188 -14.20 -16.25 -7.28
CA SER A 188 -14.74 -14.90 -7.50
C SER A 188 -14.35 -13.96 -6.36
N GLY A 189 -14.45 -14.41 -5.10
CA GLY A 189 -14.00 -13.63 -3.94
C GLY A 189 -12.49 -13.34 -3.96
N LEU A 190 -11.68 -14.34 -4.31
CA LEU A 190 -10.22 -14.17 -4.44
C LEU A 190 -9.86 -13.19 -5.57
N THR A 191 -10.53 -13.26 -6.73
CA THR A 191 -10.32 -12.32 -7.84
C THR A 191 -10.61 -10.88 -7.41
N ILE A 192 -11.77 -10.64 -6.76
CA ILE A 192 -12.13 -9.30 -6.26
C ILE A 192 -11.09 -8.82 -5.24
N ALA A 193 -10.75 -9.66 -4.27
CA ALA A 193 -9.81 -9.31 -3.20
C ALA A 193 -8.42 -8.98 -3.75
N LEU A 194 -7.87 -9.80 -4.65
CA LEU A 194 -6.55 -9.57 -5.23
C LEU A 194 -6.49 -8.25 -6.01
N CYS A 195 -7.53 -7.94 -6.79
CA CYS A 195 -7.57 -6.71 -7.59
C CYS A 195 -7.73 -5.44 -6.74
N VAL A 196 -8.45 -5.49 -5.62
CA VAL A 196 -8.72 -4.32 -4.76
C VAL A 196 -7.63 -4.16 -3.69
N MET A 197 -7.23 -5.24 -3.02
CA MET A 197 -6.32 -5.20 -1.89
C MET A 197 -4.85 -4.99 -2.31
N GLN A 198 -4.50 -5.18 -3.59
CA GLN A 198 -3.14 -4.89 -4.09
C GLN A 198 -2.72 -3.43 -3.88
N PHE A 199 -3.67 -2.48 -3.80
CA PHE A 199 -3.37 -1.06 -3.61
C PHE A 199 -2.92 -0.69 -2.19
N ILE A 200 -3.03 -1.61 -1.22
CA ILE A 200 -2.51 -1.43 0.14
C ILE A 200 -0.97 -1.37 0.15
N PHE A 201 -0.34 -1.99 -0.85
CA PHE A 201 1.11 -2.04 -0.99
C PHE A 201 1.63 -0.77 -1.67
N PRO A 202 2.38 0.10 -0.97
CA PRO A 202 2.97 1.28 -1.59
C PRO A 202 4.21 0.89 -2.39
N THR A 203 4.37 1.49 -3.57
CA THR A 203 5.54 1.30 -4.45
C THR A 203 6.03 -0.16 -4.52
N PRO A 204 5.15 -1.13 -4.85
CA PRO A 204 5.53 -2.53 -4.91
C PRO A 204 6.53 -2.77 -6.05
N PRO A 205 7.53 -3.65 -5.85
CA PRO A 205 8.43 -4.02 -6.92
C PRO A 205 7.66 -4.74 -8.03
N PHE A 206 8.16 -4.66 -9.26
CA PHE A 206 7.50 -5.25 -10.42
C PHE A 206 7.21 -6.75 -10.23
N VAL A 207 8.17 -7.51 -9.67
CA VAL A 207 8.01 -8.95 -9.37
C VAL A 207 6.83 -9.25 -8.43
N PHE A 208 6.52 -8.37 -7.48
CA PHE A 208 5.39 -8.54 -6.59
C PHE A 208 4.07 -8.23 -7.31
N THR A 209 4.05 -7.14 -8.07
CA THR A 209 2.88 -6.71 -8.85
C THR A 209 2.49 -7.74 -9.90
N ILE A 210 3.46 -8.23 -10.70
CA ILE A 210 3.20 -9.26 -11.72
C ILE A 210 2.69 -10.55 -11.07
N THR A 211 3.21 -10.95 -9.91
CA THR A 211 2.75 -12.15 -9.20
C THR A 211 1.27 -12.04 -8.81
N ILE A 212 0.87 -10.91 -8.21
CA ILE A 212 -0.55 -10.69 -7.84
C ILE A 212 -1.44 -10.66 -9.09
N LEU A 213 -1.04 -9.92 -10.13
CA LEU A 213 -1.83 -9.80 -11.35
C LEU A 213 -1.96 -11.13 -12.10
N THR A 214 -0.90 -11.94 -12.16
CA THR A 214 -0.94 -13.28 -12.77
C THR A 214 -1.88 -14.20 -12.00
N ILE A 215 -1.79 -14.25 -10.66
CA ILE A 215 -2.69 -15.07 -9.84
C ILE A 215 -4.15 -14.62 -10.01
N ALA A 216 -4.40 -13.30 -9.96
CA ALA A 216 -5.74 -12.74 -10.17
C ALA A 216 -6.29 -13.09 -11.56
N SER A 217 -5.45 -13.02 -12.60
CA SER A 217 -5.85 -13.34 -13.98
C SER A 217 -6.15 -14.83 -14.17
N ILE A 218 -5.40 -15.72 -13.52
CA ILE A 218 -5.66 -17.16 -13.53
C ILE A 218 -7.01 -17.45 -12.86
N PHE A 219 -7.27 -16.87 -11.69
CA PHE A 219 -8.55 -17.04 -11.01
C PHE A 219 -9.71 -16.48 -11.82
N LEU A 220 -9.54 -15.31 -12.43
CA LEU A 220 -10.55 -14.73 -13.32
C LEU A 220 -10.86 -15.68 -14.48
N SER A 221 -9.83 -16.23 -15.15
CA SER A 221 -9.98 -17.19 -16.26
C SER A 221 -10.85 -18.40 -15.89
N LEU A 222 -10.72 -18.88 -14.65
CA LEU A 222 -11.52 -19.97 -14.11
C LEU A 222 -12.95 -19.55 -13.74
N VAL A 223 -13.17 -18.28 -13.40
CA VAL A 223 -14.48 -17.73 -13.01
C VAL A 223 -15.37 -17.50 -14.23
N PHE A 224 -14.88 -16.85 -15.28
CA PHE A 224 -15.73 -16.48 -16.43
C PHE A 224 -15.79 -17.51 -17.55
N ARG A 225 -15.11 -18.65 -17.44
CA ARG A 225 -15.22 -19.77 -18.39
C ARG A 225 -16.64 -20.14 -18.82
N PRO A 226 -17.65 -20.22 -17.92
CA PRO A 226 -19.03 -20.48 -18.32
C PRO A 226 -19.74 -19.27 -18.95
N ALA A 227 -19.22 -18.05 -18.80
CA ALA A 227 -19.91 -16.81 -19.17
C ALA A 227 -19.45 -16.19 -20.51
N ILE A 228 -18.34 -16.64 -21.09
CA ILE A 228 -17.76 -16.10 -22.33
C ILE A 228 -17.73 -17.17 -23.43
N THR A 229 -17.89 -16.74 -24.69
CA THR A 229 -17.78 -17.65 -25.85
C THR A 229 -16.36 -18.22 -26.00
N GLY A 230 -16.26 -19.43 -26.55
CA GLY A 230 -14.97 -20.12 -26.68
C GLY A 230 -13.91 -19.32 -27.47
N TYR A 231 -14.33 -18.43 -28.38
CA TYR A 231 -13.41 -17.56 -29.12
C TYR A 231 -12.77 -16.51 -28.22
N TRP A 232 -13.57 -15.74 -27.47
CA TRP A 232 -13.06 -14.69 -26.58
C TRP A 232 -12.24 -15.25 -25.41
N MET A 233 -12.55 -16.48 -24.97
CA MET A 233 -11.70 -17.20 -24.02
C MET A 233 -10.31 -17.50 -24.61
N LYS A 234 -10.23 -17.94 -25.87
CA LYS A 234 -8.92 -18.16 -26.53
C LYS A 234 -8.15 -16.85 -26.68
N VAL A 235 -8.80 -15.77 -27.10
CA VAL A 235 -8.16 -14.43 -27.20
C VAL A 235 -7.61 -13.99 -25.85
N TRP A 236 -8.41 -14.12 -24.78
CA TRP A 236 -7.97 -13.80 -23.43
C TRP A 236 -6.78 -14.64 -22.98
N LEU A 237 -6.84 -15.97 -23.14
CA LEU A 237 -5.75 -16.86 -22.74
C LEU A 237 -4.47 -16.60 -23.53
N SER A 238 -4.58 -16.23 -24.81
CA SER A 238 -3.43 -15.79 -25.61
C SER A 238 -2.81 -14.51 -25.05
N ILE A 239 -3.62 -13.49 -24.74
CA ILE A 239 -3.13 -12.23 -24.14
C ILE A 239 -2.50 -12.51 -22.77
N LEU A 240 -3.14 -13.32 -21.93
CA LEU A 240 -2.62 -13.70 -20.61
C LEU A 240 -1.28 -14.44 -20.71
N THR A 241 -1.15 -15.35 -21.66
CA THR A 241 0.09 -16.09 -21.88
C THR A 241 1.21 -15.15 -22.31
N LEU A 242 0.94 -14.27 -23.27
CA LEU A 242 1.91 -13.25 -23.72
C LEU A 242 2.27 -12.27 -22.59
N PHE A 243 1.31 -11.87 -21.76
CA PHE A 243 1.55 -11.04 -20.58
C PHE A 243 2.49 -11.72 -19.57
N ILE A 244 2.33 -13.02 -19.31
CA ILE A 244 3.24 -13.77 -18.43
C ILE A 244 4.65 -13.79 -19.03
N PHE A 245 4.78 -14.07 -20.33
CA PHE A 245 6.09 -14.07 -20.99
C PHE A 245 6.75 -12.69 -20.98
N ALA A 246 6.00 -11.62 -21.27
CA ALA A 246 6.49 -10.24 -21.20
C ALA A 246 6.86 -9.85 -19.75
N GLY A 247 6.10 -10.32 -18.76
CA GLY A 247 6.43 -10.12 -17.34
C GLY A 247 7.72 -10.82 -16.94
N LEU A 248 7.94 -12.06 -17.39
CA LEU A 248 9.19 -12.79 -17.16
C LEU A 248 10.38 -12.12 -17.86
N ASP A 249 10.19 -11.67 -19.11
CA ASP A 249 11.19 -10.89 -19.84
C ASP A 249 11.55 -9.61 -19.09
N ASN A 250 10.57 -8.90 -18.53
CA ASN A 250 10.81 -7.69 -17.75
C ASN A 250 11.64 -7.90 -16.47
N LEU A 251 11.69 -9.14 -15.95
CA LEU A 251 12.56 -9.48 -14.82
C LEU A 251 14.03 -9.64 -15.26
N VAL A 252 14.29 -9.88 -16.54
CA VAL A 252 15.64 -9.92 -17.10
C VAL A 252 16.20 -8.50 -17.13
N LEU A 253 17.28 -8.28 -16.39
CA LEU A 253 17.80 -6.93 -16.17
C LEU A 253 18.82 -6.50 -17.22
N GLN A 254 19.63 -7.46 -17.67
CA GLN A 254 20.75 -7.17 -18.55
C GLN A 254 20.34 -7.45 -20.01
N PRO A 255 20.37 -6.41 -20.87
CA PRO A 255 19.99 -6.55 -22.27
C PRO A 255 20.86 -7.58 -23.00
N SER A 256 20.22 -8.52 -23.69
CA SER A 256 20.88 -9.50 -24.55
C SER A 256 20.29 -9.52 -25.97
N ARG A 257 20.99 -10.09 -26.95
CA ARG A 257 20.42 -10.23 -28.30
C ARG A 257 19.23 -11.17 -28.36
N LEU A 258 19.29 -12.26 -27.60
CA LEU A 258 18.19 -13.23 -27.53
C LEU A 258 16.92 -12.57 -27.00
N GLU A 259 17.06 -11.73 -25.98
CA GLU A 259 15.98 -10.93 -25.42
C GLU A 259 15.36 -9.98 -26.46
N ARG A 260 16.17 -9.34 -27.31
CA ARG A 260 15.64 -8.47 -28.38
C ARG A 260 14.76 -9.23 -29.37
N TRP A 261 15.16 -10.43 -29.77
CA TRP A 261 14.35 -11.28 -30.64
C TRP A 261 13.09 -11.77 -29.93
N LEU A 262 13.20 -12.13 -28.65
CA LEU A 262 12.07 -12.53 -27.82
C LEU A 262 11.04 -11.40 -27.72
N ILE A 263 11.45 -10.16 -27.40
CA ILE A 263 10.57 -8.98 -27.38
C ILE A 263 9.89 -8.79 -28.73
N LEU A 264 10.63 -8.90 -29.84
CA LEU A 264 10.05 -8.78 -31.18
C LEU A 264 8.97 -9.84 -31.43
N VAL A 265 9.24 -11.10 -31.07
CA VAL A 265 8.28 -12.21 -31.23
C VAL A 265 7.03 -11.99 -30.38
N ILE A 266 7.18 -11.64 -29.09
CA ILE A 266 6.04 -11.41 -28.21
C ILE A 266 5.21 -10.22 -28.69
N ALA A 267 5.84 -9.08 -29.00
CA ALA A 267 5.13 -7.89 -29.48
C ALA A 267 4.40 -8.17 -30.80
N THR A 268 5.02 -8.91 -31.72
CA THR A 268 4.38 -9.30 -32.99
C THR A 268 3.17 -10.20 -32.74
N LEU A 269 3.30 -11.23 -31.90
CA LEU A 269 2.18 -12.11 -31.55
C LEU A 269 1.05 -11.36 -30.83
N ALA A 270 1.38 -10.46 -29.91
CA ALA A 270 0.40 -9.64 -29.19
C ALA A 270 -0.36 -8.71 -30.14
N CYS A 271 0.36 -8.06 -31.05
CA CYS A 271 -0.23 -7.22 -32.10
C CYS A 271 -1.15 -8.04 -33.01
N LEU A 272 -0.71 -9.22 -33.47
CA LEU A 272 -1.53 -10.11 -34.32
C LEU A 272 -2.79 -10.58 -33.60
N VAL A 273 -2.69 -11.05 -32.35
CA VAL A 273 -3.84 -11.49 -31.56
C VAL A 273 -4.82 -10.34 -31.33
N GLY A 274 -4.33 -9.14 -31.02
CA GLY A 274 -5.16 -7.96 -30.84
C GLY A 274 -5.85 -7.52 -32.14
N LEU A 275 -5.14 -7.51 -33.28
CA LEU A 275 -5.71 -7.20 -34.59
C LEU A 275 -6.77 -8.22 -35.00
N LEU A 276 -6.54 -9.52 -34.79
CA LEU A 276 -7.54 -10.55 -35.07
C LEU A 276 -8.80 -10.38 -34.21
N ALA A 277 -8.64 -10.02 -32.93
CA ALA A 277 -9.77 -9.72 -32.04
C ALA A 277 -10.56 -8.49 -32.49
N LEU A 278 -9.91 -7.49 -33.10
CA LEU A 278 -10.55 -6.28 -33.61
C LEU A 278 -11.18 -6.50 -35.01
N CYS A 279 -10.52 -7.16 -35.95
CA CYS A 279 -11.01 -7.23 -37.33
C CYS A 279 -12.27 -8.12 -37.51
N HIS A 280 -12.52 -9.07 -36.60
CA HIS A 280 -13.69 -9.96 -36.70
C HIS A 280 -15.00 -9.32 -36.24
N LYS A 281 -15.62 -8.51 -37.11
CA LYS A 281 -16.87 -7.77 -36.85
C LYS A 281 -18.03 -8.64 -36.36
N LYS A 282 -18.26 -9.83 -36.95
CA LYS A 282 -19.35 -10.76 -36.56
C LYS A 282 -19.24 -11.27 -35.11
N ARG A 283 -18.03 -11.35 -34.55
CA ARG A 283 -17.79 -11.84 -33.18
C ARG A 283 -17.77 -10.72 -32.14
N ARG A 284 -17.86 -9.45 -32.56
CA ARG A 284 -17.96 -8.29 -31.65
C ARG A 284 -19.32 -8.22 -30.97
N ASP A 285 -20.37 -8.70 -31.64
CA ASP A 285 -21.73 -8.72 -31.09
C ASP A 285 -21.93 -9.82 -30.04
N GLU A 286 -21.01 -10.79 -29.95
CA GLU A 286 -20.99 -11.81 -28.88
C GLU A 286 -20.50 -11.24 -27.55
N ILE A 287 -19.82 -10.08 -27.55
CA ILE A 287 -19.29 -9.48 -26.33
C ILE A 287 -20.39 -8.67 -25.65
N LYS A 288 -20.78 -9.09 -24.45
CA LYS A 288 -21.72 -8.33 -23.60
C LYS A 288 -21.21 -6.93 -23.24
N GLU A 289 -19.88 -6.76 -23.13
CA GLU A 289 -19.23 -5.51 -22.76
C GLU A 289 -18.28 -5.00 -23.84
N ARG A 290 -18.76 -4.09 -24.69
CA ARG A 290 -17.98 -3.48 -25.79
C ARG A 290 -16.73 -2.73 -25.33
N TRP A 291 -16.66 -2.33 -24.06
CA TRP A 291 -15.52 -1.65 -23.44
C TRP A 291 -14.23 -2.47 -23.47
N ILE A 292 -14.30 -3.80 -23.57
CA ILE A 292 -13.13 -4.70 -23.69
C ILE A 292 -12.30 -4.39 -24.95
N LEU A 293 -12.91 -3.82 -25.99
CA LEU A 293 -12.23 -3.51 -27.25
C LEU A 293 -11.25 -2.33 -27.12
N PHE A 294 -11.51 -1.39 -26.21
CA PHE A 294 -10.66 -0.22 -25.97
C PHE A 294 -9.24 -0.60 -25.50
N PRO A 295 -9.05 -1.36 -24.40
CA PRO A 295 -7.71 -1.72 -23.94
C PRO A 295 -6.98 -2.65 -24.93
N ILE A 296 -7.69 -3.47 -25.71
CA ILE A 296 -7.09 -4.29 -26.78
C ILE A 296 -6.57 -3.40 -27.91
N ALA A 297 -7.34 -2.40 -28.33
CA ALA A 297 -6.88 -1.44 -29.35
C ALA A 297 -5.67 -0.63 -28.86
N PHE A 298 -5.70 -0.19 -27.61
CA PHE A 298 -4.58 0.53 -27.01
C PHE A 298 -3.32 -0.35 -26.87
N MET A 299 -3.49 -1.63 -26.49
CA MET A 299 -2.41 -2.62 -26.51
C MET A 299 -1.80 -2.74 -27.91
N VAL A 300 -2.61 -2.97 -28.96
CA VAL A 300 -2.11 -3.08 -30.35
C VAL A 300 -1.27 -1.88 -30.76
N PHE A 301 -1.71 -0.66 -30.41
CA PHE A 301 -0.97 0.57 -30.67
C PHE A 301 0.42 0.56 -29.99
N LEU A 302 0.48 0.20 -28.71
CA LEU A 302 1.73 0.14 -27.94
C LEU A 302 2.66 -0.99 -28.44
N GLU A 303 2.12 -2.15 -28.79
CA GLU A 303 2.91 -3.27 -29.34
C GLU A 303 3.50 -2.92 -30.71
N PHE A 304 2.72 -2.25 -31.56
CA PHE A 304 3.22 -1.78 -32.85
C PHE A 304 4.36 -0.77 -32.68
N ALA A 305 4.22 0.18 -31.74
CA ALA A 305 5.29 1.11 -31.40
C ALA A 305 6.53 0.39 -30.83
N SER A 306 6.33 -0.64 -30.01
CA SER A 306 7.41 -1.48 -29.48
C SER A 306 8.23 -2.15 -30.59
N ILE A 307 7.55 -2.75 -31.58
CA ILE A 307 8.21 -3.39 -32.73
C ILE A 307 9.10 -2.39 -33.47
N ILE A 308 8.56 -1.21 -33.80
CA ILE A 308 9.29 -0.14 -34.50
C ILE A 308 10.54 0.27 -33.71
N LEU A 309 10.38 0.54 -32.41
CA LEU A 309 11.48 1.02 -31.57
C LEU A 309 12.58 -0.02 -31.36
N ASN A 310 12.22 -1.31 -31.27
CA ASN A 310 13.19 -2.39 -31.16
C ASN A 310 14.07 -2.48 -32.41
N LEU A 311 13.46 -2.35 -33.60
CA LEU A 311 14.15 -2.35 -34.89
C LEU A 311 15.17 -1.20 -34.98
N PHE A 312 14.80 0.02 -34.53
CA PHE A 312 15.67 1.20 -34.53
C PHE A 312 16.67 1.27 -33.36
N GLY A 313 16.81 0.22 -32.55
CA GLY A 313 17.83 0.15 -31.48
C GLY A 313 17.47 0.87 -30.18
N ARG A 314 16.20 1.28 -30.01
CA ARG A 314 15.64 1.84 -28.76
C ARG A 314 15.05 0.72 -27.90
N PHE A 315 15.92 -0.17 -27.43
CA PHE A 315 15.56 -1.38 -26.70
C PHE A 315 14.75 -1.12 -25.42
N ASN A 316 15.24 -0.27 -24.52
CA ASN A 316 14.59 -0.02 -23.22
C ASN A 316 13.16 0.51 -23.40
N LEU A 317 12.97 1.47 -24.32
CA LEU A 317 11.65 2.01 -24.61
C LEU A 317 10.71 0.97 -25.24
N SER A 318 11.20 0.15 -26.17
CA SER A 318 10.43 -0.97 -26.71
C SER A 318 9.99 -1.95 -25.62
N LYS A 319 10.91 -2.34 -24.73
CA LYS A 319 10.61 -3.22 -23.61
C LYS A 319 9.53 -2.65 -22.68
N VAL A 320 9.65 -1.37 -22.32
CA VAL A 320 8.65 -0.66 -21.52
C VAL A 320 7.29 -0.66 -22.21
N LEU A 321 7.22 -0.39 -23.51
CA LEU A 321 5.96 -0.36 -24.26
C LEU A 321 5.31 -1.74 -24.41
N LEU A 322 6.09 -2.80 -24.62
CA LEU A 322 5.62 -4.19 -24.62
C LEU A 322 4.95 -4.54 -23.29
N VAL A 323 5.66 -4.29 -22.19
CA VAL A 323 5.16 -4.62 -20.85
C VAL A 323 3.96 -3.76 -20.50
N ALA A 324 3.99 -2.46 -20.81
CA ALA A 324 2.89 -1.54 -20.55
C ALA A 324 1.64 -1.88 -21.38
N GLY A 325 1.80 -2.27 -22.65
CA GLY A 325 0.72 -2.67 -23.55
C GLY A 325 -0.06 -3.87 -23.03
N LEU A 326 0.65 -4.97 -22.76
CA LEU A 326 0.06 -6.20 -22.21
C LEU A 326 -0.49 -6.00 -20.79
N THR A 327 0.22 -5.27 -19.92
CA THR A 327 -0.24 -5.00 -18.55
C THR A 327 -1.53 -4.17 -18.57
N ASN A 328 -1.61 -3.13 -19.41
CA ASN A 328 -2.84 -2.36 -19.60
C ASN A 328 -4.02 -3.27 -19.97
N ALA A 329 -3.84 -4.15 -20.96
CA ALA A 329 -4.91 -5.02 -21.44
C ALA A 329 -5.42 -5.94 -20.32
N VAL A 330 -4.51 -6.60 -19.62
CA VAL A 330 -4.84 -7.53 -18.53
C VAL A 330 -5.50 -6.80 -17.36
N VAL A 331 -4.93 -5.69 -16.89
CA VAL A 331 -5.46 -4.93 -15.75
C VAL A 331 -6.85 -4.36 -16.07
N PHE A 332 -7.05 -3.81 -17.26
CA PHE A 332 -8.35 -3.25 -17.63
C PHE A 332 -9.43 -4.33 -17.69
N ILE A 333 -9.13 -5.48 -18.31
CA ILE A 333 -10.06 -6.61 -18.37
C ILE A 333 -10.35 -7.12 -16.96
N LEU A 334 -9.33 -7.28 -16.10
CA LEU A 334 -9.52 -7.65 -14.69
C LEU A 334 -10.51 -6.70 -13.98
N PHE A 335 -10.29 -5.40 -14.08
CA PHE A 335 -11.12 -4.41 -13.38
C PHE A 335 -12.54 -4.34 -13.91
N LEU A 336 -12.73 -4.46 -15.23
CA LEU A 336 -14.04 -4.54 -15.84
C LEU A 336 -14.83 -5.74 -15.30
N TRP A 337 -14.21 -6.92 -15.20
CA TRP A 337 -14.87 -8.11 -14.64
C TRP A 337 -15.09 -8.01 -13.14
N VAL A 338 -14.18 -7.38 -12.38
CA VAL A 338 -14.38 -7.12 -10.95
C VAL A 338 -15.60 -6.21 -10.73
N ILE A 339 -15.77 -5.16 -11.54
CA ILE A 339 -16.98 -4.31 -11.49
C ILE A 339 -18.23 -5.15 -11.70
N ARG A 340 -18.22 -6.03 -12.70
CA ARG A 340 -19.36 -6.91 -12.97
C ARG A 340 -19.64 -7.85 -11.80
N LEU A 341 -18.62 -8.48 -11.22
CA LEU A 341 -18.77 -9.36 -10.05
C LEU A 341 -19.32 -8.61 -8.84
N VAL A 342 -18.85 -7.38 -8.59
CA VAL A 342 -19.35 -6.51 -7.51
C VAL A 342 -20.80 -6.11 -7.77
N ASN A 343 -21.15 -5.74 -9.01
CA ASN A 343 -22.52 -5.40 -9.41
C ASN A 343 -23.49 -6.58 -9.19
N GLU A 344 -23.12 -7.77 -9.66
CA GLU A 344 -23.91 -8.99 -9.43
C GLU A 344 -24.05 -9.25 -7.92
N GLY A 345 -22.97 -9.10 -7.16
CA GLY A 345 -22.99 -9.27 -5.70
C GLY A 345 -23.92 -8.30 -4.98
N LEU A 346 -23.95 -7.03 -5.37
CA LEU A 346 -24.86 -6.03 -4.81
C LEU A 346 -26.33 -6.31 -5.16
N GLN A 347 -26.59 -6.73 -6.40
CA GLN A 347 -27.94 -7.10 -6.85
C GLN A 347 -28.47 -8.31 -6.07
N LEU A 348 -27.64 -9.35 -5.94
CA LEU A 348 -27.98 -10.55 -5.18
C LEU A 348 -28.17 -10.24 -3.71
N ALA A 349 -27.27 -9.46 -3.10
CA ALA A 349 -27.41 -9.03 -1.71
C ALA A 349 -28.73 -8.27 -1.51
N SER A 350 -29.04 -7.29 -2.37
CA SER A 350 -30.30 -6.56 -2.32
C SER A 350 -31.51 -7.50 -2.39
N SER A 351 -31.48 -8.52 -3.27
CA SER A 351 -32.59 -9.47 -3.41
C SER A 351 -32.80 -10.35 -2.18
N VAL A 352 -31.71 -10.74 -1.50
CA VAL A 352 -31.73 -11.58 -0.30
C VAL A 352 -32.22 -10.77 0.91
N TYR A 353 -31.67 -9.57 1.12
CA TYR A 353 -32.00 -8.74 2.28
C TYR A 353 -33.40 -8.11 2.17
N GLN A 354 -33.88 -7.75 0.97
CA GLN A 354 -35.25 -7.27 0.77
C GLN A 354 -36.33 -8.32 1.13
N LYS A 355 -36.08 -9.60 0.85
CA LYS A 355 -37.04 -10.67 1.20
C LYS A 355 -37.13 -10.88 2.72
N GLN A 356 -36.04 -10.65 3.44
CA GLN A 356 -35.95 -10.86 4.88
C GLN A 356 -36.57 -9.70 5.68
N GLU A 357 -36.47 -8.46 5.18
CA GLU A 357 -36.99 -7.25 5.86
C GLU A 357 -38.47 -6.93 5.66
N ARG A 358 -39.19 -7.58 4.73
CA ARG A 358 -40.67 -7.44 4.62
C ARG A 358 -41.41 -7.73 5.95
N ARG A 359 -40.73 -8.32 6.94
CA ARG A 359 -41.28 -8.56 8.27
C ARG A 359 -40.91 -7.55 9.35
N LEU A 360 -39.94 -6.62 9.20
CA LEU A 360 -39.63 -5.70 10.32
C LEU A 360 -38.97 -4.33 10.02
N PHE A 361 -38.48 -3.98 8.82
CA PHE A 361 -37.93 -2.62 8.58
C PHE A 361 -38.15 -2.12 7.14
N TYR A 362 -38.53 -0.84 6.99
CA TYR A 362 -38.70 -0.15 5.71
C TYR A 362 -37.41 0.57 5.31
N ILE A 363 -36.36 -0.17 4.93
CA ILE A 363 -35.22 0.42 4.22
C ILE A 363 -35.51 0.34 2.72
N ASN A 364 -35.47 1.49 2.04
CA ASN A 364 -35.83 1.61 0.63
C ASN A 364 -34.67 1.14 -0.28
N TYR A 365 -34.42 -0.18 -0.29
CA TYR A 365 -33.34 -0.82 -1.06
C TYR A 365 -33.47 -0.68 -2.59
N ASN A 366 -34.62 -0.21 -3.10
CA ASN A 366 -34.85 0.00 -4.53
C ASN A 366 -33.92 1.04 -5.18
N ARG A 367 -33.29 1.92 -4.38
CA ARG A 367 -32.33 2.94 -4.84
C ARG A 367 -30.85 2.54 -4.67
N VAL A 368 -30.54 1.56 -3.83
CA VAL A 368 -29.15 1.26 -3.39
C VAL A 368 -28.60 -0.07 -3.97
N GLY A 369 -29.46 -0.96 -4.49
CA GLY A 369 -29.08 -2.33 -4.80
C GLY A 369 -28.82 -2.71 -6.27
N LYS A 370 -28.98 -1.82 -7.25
CA LYS A 370 -28.97 -2.24 -8.67
C LYS A 370 -27.61 -2.13 -9.38
N ARG A 371 -26.74 -1.19 -8.98
CA ARG A 371 -25.42 -0.96 -9.57
C ARG A 371 -24.45 -0.43 -8.51
N ALA A 372 -23.17 -0.73 -8.65
CA ALA A 372 -22.12 -0.18 -7.82
C ALA A 372 -22.13 1.35 -7.91
N PRO A 373 -21.92 2.06 -6.79
CA PRO A 373 -21.78 3.51 -6.78
C PRO A 373 -20.73 3.99 -7.80
N ALA A 374 -20.97 5.13 -8.43
CA ALA A 374 -20.05 5.74 -9.41
C ALA A 374 -18.61 5.90 -8.87
N PHE A 375 -18.46 6.07 -7.55
CA PHE A 375 -17.18 6.11 -6.87
C PHE A 375 -16.31 4.85 -7.12
N PHE A 376 -16.89 3.64 -7.15
CA PHE A 376 -16.12 2.41 -7.41
C PHE A 376 -15.53 2.39 -8.83
N TYR A 377 -16.28 2.89 -9.81
CA TYR A 377 -15.79 3.05 -11.18
C TYR A 377 -14.62 4.03 -11.24
N ALA A 378 -14.74 5.18 -10.55
CA ALA A 378 -13.67 6.17 -10.48
C ALA A 378 -12.39 5.60 -9.86
N VAL A 379 -12.50 4.88 -8.73
CA VAL A 379 -11.34 4.25 -8.07
C VAL A 379 -10.64 3.25 -8.98
N LEU A 380 -11.39 2.44 -9.74
CA LEU A 380 -10.78 1.45 -10.64
C LEU A 380 -10.15 2.09 -11.88
N ILE A 381 -10.72 3.17 -12.42
CA ILE A 381 -10.10 3.93 -13.50
C ILE A 381 -8.78 4.57 -13.03
N VAL A 382 -8.79 5.19 -11.85
CA VAL A 382 -7.57 5.73 -11.22
C VAL A 382 -6.56 4.61 -10.96
N GLY A 383 -7.02 3.48 -10.42
CA GLY A 383 -6.18 2.31 -10.16
C GLY A 383 -5.55 1.75 -11.44
N TRP A 384 -6.30 1.71 -12.54
CA TRP A 384 -5.79 1.28 -13.85
C TRP A 384 -4.71 2.24 -14.33
N PHE A 385 -4.95 3.56 -14.25
CA PHE A 385 -3.97 4.56 -14.63
C PHE A 385 -2.69 4.46 -13.80
N VAL A 386 -2.81 4.23 -12.48
CA VAL A 386 -1.65 4.02 -11.59
C VAL A 386 -0.87 2.76 -11.97
N LEU A 387 -1.54 1.63 -12.20
CA LEU A 387 -0.87 0.37 -12.55
C LEU A 387 -0.23 0.43 -13.94
N PHE A 388 -0.88 1.09 -14.90
CA PHE A 388 -0.31 1.36 -16.21
C PHE A 388 0.91 2.30 -16.12
N GLY A 389 0.74 3.44 -15.44
CA GLY A 389 1.75 4.47 -15.29
C GLY A 389 3.03 3.98 -14.63
N ARG A 390 2.92 3.08 -13.64
CA ARG A 390 4.08 2.46 -12.96
C ARG A 390 5.05 1.72 -13.89
N ASN A 391 4.66 1.38 -15.12
CA ASN A 391 5.59 0.80 -16.10
C ASN A 391 6.58 1.84 -16.66
N PHE A 392 6.23 3.13 -16.60
CA PHE A 392 7.06 4.22 -17.07
C PHE A 392 7.79 4.87 -15.89
N TYR A 393 9.10 5.09 -16.04
CA TYR A 393 9.85 5.85 -15.02
C TYR A 393 9.32 7.30 -14.91
N GLU A 394 8.92 7.88 -16.04
CA GLU A 394 8.38 9.24 -16.13
C GLU A 394 7.13 9.47 -15.28
N PHE A 395 6.41 8.40 -14.92
CA PHE A 395 5.27 8.49 -14.01
C PHE A 395 5.66 9.07 -12.64
N ARG A 396 6.93 8.94 -12.23
CA ARG A 396 7.46 9.59 -11.02
C ARG A 396 7.37 11.11 -11.08
N PHE A 397 7.53 11.73 -12.25
CA PHE A 397 7.38 13.19 -12.37
C PHE A 397 5.96 13.67 -12.08
N LEU A 398 4.96 12.82 -12.24
CA LEU A 398 3.58 13.12 -11.86
C LEU A 398 3.28 12.70 -10.41
N ALA A 399 3.81 11.54 -10.00
CA ALA A 399 3.50 10.92 -8.72
C ALA A 399 4.27 11.53 -7.54
N ASP A 400 5.56 11.86 -7.71
CA ASP A 400 6.42 12.37 -6.64
C ASP A 400 5.95 13.75 -6.16
N PRO A 401 5.64 14.75 -7.02
CA PRO A 401 5.10 16.03 -6.55
C PRO A 401 3.74 15.91 -5.85
N LEU A 402 2.88 15.02 -6.33
CA LEU A 402 1.58 14.77 -5.71
C LEU A 402 1.74 14.09 -4.34
N ARG A 403 2.69 13.16 -4.23
CA ARG A 403 3.03 12.51 -2.98
C ARG A 403 3.65 13.50 -1.99
N ASP A 404 4.59 14.32 -2.43
CA ASP A 404 5.23 15.33 -1.58
C ASP A 404 4.19 16.33 -1.10
N PHE A 405 3.28 16.78 -1.96
CA PHE A 405 2.15 17.63 -1.55
C PHE A 405 1.27 16.97 -0.48
N LEU A 406 0.98 15.68 -0.61
CA LEU A 406 0.17 14.93 0.36
C LEU A 406 0.91 14.66 1.68
N GLU A 407 2.22 14.38 1.63
CA GLU A 407 3.04 14.00 2.78
C GLU A 407 3.66 15.20 3.50
N THR A 408 3.69 16.39 2.88
CA THR A 408 4.24 17.60 3.49
C THR A 408 3.52 17.91 4.80
N GLY A 409 4.28 17.82 5.91
CA GLY A 409 3.80 18.12 7.25
C GLY A 409 3.68 19.63 7.45
N HIS A 410 2.47 20.11 7.62
CA HIS A 410 2.17 21.47 8.02
C HIS A 410 2.06 21.53 9.56
N ARG A 411 2.56 22.61 10.15
CA ARG A 411 2.49 22.83 11.61
C ARG A 411 1.49 23.93 11.92
N LEU A 412 0.54 23.65 12.83
CA LEU A 412 -0.26 24.67 13.51
C LEU A 412 0.01 24.55 15.02
N GLY A 413 0.77 25.49 15.58
CA GLY A 413 1.25 25.40 16.97
C GLY A 413 2.06 24.12 17.22
N ASN A 414 1.63 23.29 18.17
CA ASN A 414 2.27 22.01 18.50
C ASN A 414 1.78 20.83 17.65
N TYR A 415 0.72 21.01 16.85
CA TYR A 415 0.16 19.95 16.02
C TYR A 415 0.82 19.92 14.64
N GLN A 416 1.29 18.74 14.23
CA GLN A 416 1.77 18.48 12.87
C GLN A 416 0.71 17.67 12.13
N PHE A 417 0.19 18.21 11.04
CA PHE A 417 -0.74 17.50 10.17
C PHE A 417 -0.22 17.52 8.74
N SER A 418 -0.33 16.39 8.04
CA SER A 418 -0.15 16.33 6.59
C SER A 418 -1.53 16.32 5.92
N VAL A 419 -1.58 16.74 4.66
CA VAL A 419 -2.82 16.65 3.86
C VAL A 419 -3.29 15.20 3.79
N ASN A 420 -2.36 14.24 3.72
CA ASN A 420 -2.66 12.81 3.80
C ASN A 420 -3.37 12.43 5.10
N ASN A 421 -2.87 12.86 6.26
CA ASN A 421 -3.49 12.55 7.55
C ASN A 421 -4.90 13.16 7.65
N LEU A 422 -5.08 14.38 7.13
CA LEU A 422 -6.38 15.05 7.08
C LEU A 422 -7.38 14.28 6.19
N LEU A 423 -6.94 13.84 5.00
CA LEU A 423 -7.76 13.06 4.07
C LEU A 423 -8.11 11.70 4.64
N VAL A 424 -7.17 11.02 5.29
CA VAL A 424 -7.42 9.74 5.99
C VAL A 424 -8.42 9.94 7.13
N PHE A 425 -8.27 11.00 7.93
CA PHE A 425 -9.22 11.34 8.98
C PHE A 425 -10.63 11.59 8.43
N LEU A 426 -10.74 12.39 7.36
CA LEU A 426 -12.01 12.67 6.69
C LEU A 426 -12.61 11.39 6.09
N PHE A 427 -11.79 10.53 5.50
CA PHE A 427 -12.23 9.24 4.97
C PHE A 427 -12.76 8.32 6.08
N ILE A 428 -12.04 8.22 7.20
CA ILE A 428 -12.49 7.45 8.37
C ILE A 428 -13.81 8.01 8.90
N MET A 429 -13.94 9.34 9.01
CA MET A 429 -15.19 10.01 9.40
C MET A 429 -16.33 9.60 8.46
N VAL A 430 -16.16 9.73 7.14
CA VAL A 430 -17.19 9.34 6.16
C VAL A 430 -17.55 7.86 6.27
N CYS A 431 -16.55 6.97 6.39
CA CYS A 431 -16.78 5.54 6.58
C CYS A 431 -17.52 5.25 7.89
N ALA A 432 -17.18 5.94 8.98
CA ALA A 432 -17.85 5.82 10.27
C ALA A 432 -19.31 6.29 10.19
N THR A 433 -19.58 7.40 9.51
CA THR A 433 -20.96 7.89 9.30
C THR A 433 -21.76 6.93 8.43
N CYS A 434 -21.16 6.37 7.38
CA CYS A 434 -21.79 5.34 6.56
C CYS A 434 -22.06 4.06 7.37
N PHE A 435 -21.12 3.65 8.22
CA PHE A 435 -21.27 2.48 9.08
C PHE A 435 -22.36 2.68 10.13
N GLN A 436 -22.43 3.85 10.77
CA GLN A 436 -23.51 4.22 11.68
C GLN A 436 -24.89 4.21 11.00
N ARG A 437 -24.97 4.62 9.73
CA ARG A 437 -26.22 4.55 8.96
C ARG A 437 -26.60 3.13 8.55
N LEU A 438 -25.63 2.22 8.42
CA LEU A 438 -25.85 0.81 8.07
C LEU A 438 -26.26 -0.04 9.28
N PHE A 439 -25.84 0.32 10.49
CA PHE A 439 -26.25 -0.30 11.74
C PHE A 439 -26.93 0.74 12.64
N PRO A 440 -28.19 1.12 12.38
CA PRO A 440 -28.98 1.77 13.40
C PRO A 440 -29.10 0.77 14.55
N ILE A 441 -28.31 0.96 15.61
CA ILE A 441 -28.44 0.21 16.84
C ILE A 441 -29.90 0.35 17.24
N SER A 442 -30.61 -0.76 17.19
CA SER A 442 -31.98 -0.91 17.64
C SER A 442 -32.06 -0.54 19.12
N GLN A 443 -32.26 0.73 19.42
CA GLN A 443 -32.88 1.14 20.68
C GLN A 443 -34.37 0.83 20.59
N GLN A 444 -34.70 -0.46 20.67
CA GLN A 444 -36.01 -0.89 21.13
C GLN A 444 -35.78 -1.70 22.40
N ILE A 445 -35.70 -0.99 23.52
CA ILE A 445 -35.99 -1.59 24.82
C ILE A 445 -37.44 -2.05 24.73
N PRO A 446 -37.76 -3.36 24.83
CA PRO A 446 -39.14 -3.79 24.88
C PRO A 446 -39.65 -3.41 26.27
N ASN A 447 -40.48 -2.37 26.36
CA ASN A 447 -41.23 -2.12 27.58
C ASN A 447 -42.26 -3.24 27.74
N GLY A 448 -41.81 -4.31 28.39
CA GLY A 448 -42.65 -5.35 28.95
C GLY A 448 -43.62 -4.74 29.95
N ARG A 449 -44.88 -5.16 29.81
CA ARG A 449 -45.99 -5.00 30.75
C ARG A 449 -45.53 -4.83 32.20
N LYS A 450 -45.88 -3.71 32.83
CA LYS A 450 -46.03 -3.67 34.29
C LYS A 450 -47.44 -3.22 34.67
N ARG A 451 -47.96 -3.97 35.63
CA ARG A 451 -49.32 -4.04 36.16
C ARG A 451 -49.85 -2.68 36.63
N LYS A 452 -51.18 -2.55 36.53
CA LYS A 452 -52.00 -1.62 37.32
C LYS A 452 -51.64 -1.75 38.81
N GLY A 453 -51.37 -0.61 39.44
CA GLY A 453 -51.23 -0.45 40.88
C GLY A 453 -51.03 1.04 41.18
N GLN A 454 -52.13 1.74 41.44
CA GLN A 454 -52.10 3.10 42.00
C GLN A 454 -51.42 3.05 43.37
N LEU A 455 -50.47 3.96 43.62
CA LEU A 455 -50.22 4.54 44.95
C LEU A 455 -49.45 5.88 44.79
N ARG A 456 -50.22 6.94 45.01
CA ARG A 456 -49.94 8.29 45.54
C ARG A 456 -48.48 8.80 45.75
N THR A 457 -48.21 9.92 45.07
CA THR A 457 -47.70 11.24 45.53
C THR A 457 -46.36 11.42 46.26
N ASN A 458 -45.60 12.40 45.72
CA ASN A 458 -44.59 13.29 46.31
C ASN A 458 -43.22 12.70 46.69
N PHE A 459 -42.19 13.04 45.91
CA PHE A 459 -40.84 13.30 46.44
C PHE A 459 -40.05 14.23 45.49
N ASP A 460 -39.57 15.34 46.04
CA ASP A 460 -38.94 16.49 45.39
C ASP A 460 -37.55 16.20 44.79
N TRP A 461 -37.22 16.89 43.70
CA TRP A 461 -36.03 16.70 42.86
C TRP A 461 -34.80 17.56 43.24
N GLU A 462 -34.72 18.13 44.43
CA GLU A 462 -33.68 19.13 44.77
C GLU A 462 -32.44 18.66 45.56
N ALA A 463 -32.27 17.37 45.85
CA ALA A 463 -31.12 16.91 46.65
C ALA A 463 -30.31 15.80 45.93
N GLY A 464 -29.37 16.19 45.05
CA GLY A 464 -28.47 15.21 44.43
C GLY A 464 -27.26 15.74 43.65
N PHE A 465 -27.11 17.06 43.48
CA PHE A 465 -26.04 17.64 42.64
C PHE A 465 -24.75 18.04 43.37
N TYR A 466 -24.61 17.73 44.67
CA TYR A 466 -23.39 18.00 45.45
C TYR A 466 -22.92 16.75 46.20
N SER A 467 -22.19 15.83 45.56
CA SER A 467 -21.26 14.91 46.27
C SER A 467 -20.43 13.98 45.37
N PHE A 468 -19.89 14.45 44.23
CA PHE A 468 -18.86 13.68 43.51
C PHE A 468 -17.63 14.54 43.19
N GLY A 469 -17.11 15.17 44.24
CA GLY A 469 -15.80 15.82 44.27
C GLY A 469 -15.06 15.37 45.52
N SER A 470 -14.56 14.12 45.54
CA SER A 470 -13.49 13.61 46.42
C SER A 470 -13.50 12.08 46.41
N ARG A 471 -12.63 11.48 45.60
CA ARG A 471 -12.07 10.11 45.79
C ARG A 471 -11.00 9.86 44.73
N LEU A 472 -9.90 10.58 44.87
CA LEU A 472 -8.56 10.19 44.42
C LEU A 472 -7.63 10.59 45.55
N SER A 473 -7.37 9.64 46.43
CA SER A 473 -6.24 9.58 47.35
C SER A 473 -5.42 8.37 46.95
#